data_AF-A0A9W8WDU4-F1
#
_entry.id   AF-A0A9W8WDU4-F1
#
_cell.length_a   1.000
_cell.length_b   1.000
_cell.length_c   1.000
_cell.angle_alpha   90.00
_cell.angle_beta   90.00
_cell.angle_gamma   90.00
#
_symmetry.space_group_name_H-M   'P 1'
#
loop_
_entity.id
_entity.type
_entity.pdbx_description
1 polymer ?
#
loop_
_entity_poly.entity_id
_entity_poly.type
_entity_poly.pdbx_seq_one_letter_code
_entity_poly.pdbx_strand_id
1 'polypeptide(L)'
;MARLHLSAVLWVWIMALVQFTSPVCGISLPPPAEEAPRAALVTLAHDYDLDAMLFTMQQLEDKFNNRYQYQWIFFSTETLGDDFKELTSNATNATCIYEVIPNENWAIPGWTDPSQVLTSQESNMENGAEILKPAANIRQMNRWNSAPFAKERRLRDYDWFWRIEPGAQLTQDIPFDVFRFMRDNGIAYGFNPAIFQNTNLRDISPRIKSFVDKYPDLLHEDADMSCLLGNNLDLEMRPCALDDDIDGIDDLLEDEDKSGLKMRIT
;
A
#
# COMPACT_ATOMS: atom_id res chain seq x y z
N MET A 1 57.77 62.44 -28.57
CA MET A 1 56.78 61.37 -28.84
C MET A 1 57.23 60.12 -28.10
N ALA A 2 56.69 59.88 -26.89
CA ALA A 2 57.07 58.74 -26.06
C ALA A 2 56.15 57.55 -26.35
N ARG A 3 56.73 56.40 -26.71
CA ARG A 3 56.03 55.13 -26.95
C ARG A 3 55.67 54.50 -25.60
N LEU A 4 54.38 54.26 -25.36
CA LEU A 4 53.85 53.56 -24.19
C LEU A 4 54.18 52.06 -24.26
N HIS A 5 55.12 51.62 -23.42
CA HIS A 5 55.27 50.23 -23.03
C HIS A 5 54.19 49.88 -21.99
N LEU A 6 53.00 49.44 -22.43
CA LEU A 6 52.09 48.67 -21.57
C LEU A 6 52.58 47.21 -21.59
N SER A 7 53.68 47.02 -20.89
CA SER A 7 54.46 45.79 -20.79
C SER A 7 53.76 44.79 -19.89
N ALA A 8 53.52 43.58 -20.41
CA ALA A 8 53.49 42.23 -19.80
C ALA A 8 52.73 42.01 -18.48
N VAL A 9 52.80 42.92 -17.52
CA VAL A 9 52.18 42.87 -16.20
C VAL A 9 50.66 42.76 -16.30
N LEU A 10 50.02 43.50 -17.21
CA LEU A 10 48.56 43.42 -17.39
C LEU A 10 48.11 42.03 -17.89
N TRP A 11 48.91 41.39 -18.75
CA TRP A 11 48.64 40.03 -19.23
C TRP A 11 48.89 38.96 -18.17
N VAL A 12 49.89 39.16 -17.31
CA VAL A 12 50.15 38.28 -16.16
C VAL A 12 48.98 38.29 -15.18
N TRP A 13 48.37 39.46 -14.93
CA TRP A 13 47.18 39.56 -14.06
C TRP A 13 45.91 38.95 -14.69
N ILE A 14 45.73 39.07 -16.01
CA ILE A 14 44.62 38.42 -16.72
C ILE A 14 44.76 36.89 -16.69
N MET A 15 45.98 36.37 -16.90
CA MET A 15 46.23 34.93 -16.83
C MET A 15 46.14 34.37 -15.41
N ALA A 16 46.51 35.15 -14.39
CA ALA A 16 46.33 34.76 -12.98
C ALA A 16 44.85 34.65 -12.58
N LEU A 17 43.96 35.43 -13.19
CA LEU A 17 42.51 35.35 -12.96
C LEU A 17 41.86 34.15 -13.67
N VAL A 18 42.50 33.58 -14.71
CA VAL A 18 41.96 32.46 -15.50
C VAL A 18 42.44 31.09 -14.99
N GLN A 19 43.44 31.03 -14.10
CA GLN A 19 44.03 29.78 -13.59
C GLN A 19 43.48 29.35 -12.21
N PHE A 20 42.44 30.02 -11.69
CA PHE A 20 41.76 29.64 -10.44
C PHE A 20 40.38 29.01 -10.65
N THR A 21 40.13 28.41 -11.81
CA THR A 21 39.10 27.36 -11.91
C THR A 21 39.79 26.04 -11.65
N SER A 22 40.00 25.73 -10.37
CA SER A 22 40.27 24.35 -9.95
C SER A 22 39.24 23.45 -10.64
N PRO A 23 39.60 22.25 -11.13
CA PRO A 23 38.60 21.22 -11.21
C PRO A 23 38.14 21.03 -9.77
N VAL A 24 36.95 21.51 -9.46
CA VAL A 24 36.21 20.96 -8.33
C VAL A 24 36.13 19.49 -8.70
N CYS A 25 37.03 18.70 -8.09
CA CYS A 25 36.84 17.27 -7.99
C CYS A 25 35.40 17.15 -7.51
N GLY A 26 34.52 16.73 -8.41
CA GLY A 26 33.17 16.37 -8.07
C GLY A 26 33.32 15.26 -7.05
N ILE A 27 33.41 15.65 -5.78
CA ILE A 27 32.78 14.89 -4.73
C ILE A 27 31.37 14.80 -5.27
N SER A 28 31.04 13.66 -5.90
CA SER A 28 29.67 13.23 -5.99
C SER A 28 29.23 13.26 -4.54
N LEU A 29 28.58 14.36 -4.16
CA LEU A 29 27.70 14.34 -3.02
C LEU A 29 26.90 13.05 -3.22
N PRO A 30 26.83 12.13 -2.23
CA PRO A 30 25.79 11.12 -2.30
C PRO A 30 24.51 11.87 -2.67
N PRO A 31 23.72 11.39 -3.64
CA PRO A 31 22.48 12.05 -4.01
C PRO A 31 21.78 12.44 -2.71
N PRO A 32 21.30 13.70 -2.59
CA PRO A 32 20.64 14.16 -1.37
C PRO A 32 19.69 13.06 -0.95
N ALA A 33 19.82 12.56 0.29
CA ALA A 33 19.12 11.37 0.77
C ALA A 33 17.70 11.41 0.21
N GLU A 34 17.47 10.62 -0.84
CA GLU A 34 16.24 10.76 -1.62
C GLU A 34 15.11 10.58 -0.63
N GLU A 35 14.21 11.57 -0.60
CA GLU A 35 13.20 11.63 0.44
C GLU A 35 12.47 10.28 0.48
N ALA A 36 12.49 9.66 1.66
CA ALA A 36 11.89 8.35 1.83
C ALA A 36 10.42 8.45 1.39
N PRO A 37 9.91 7.46 0.63
CA PRO A 37 8.50 7.42 0.25
C PRO A 37 7.61 7.67 1.46
N ARG A 38 6.55 8.47 1.29
CA ARG A 38 5.56 8.66 2.36
C ARG A 38 4.75 7.38 2.46
N ALA A 39 5.19 6.44 3.27
CA ALA A 39 4.55 5.15 3.40
C ALA A 39 4.46 4.66 4.84
N ALA A 40 3.56 3.71 5.08
CA ALA A 40 3.35 3.11 6.39
C ALA A 40 2.97 1.63 6.31
N LEU A 41 3.29 0.90 7.37
CA LEU A 41 2.75 -0.42 7.65
C LEU A 41 1.43 -0.21 8.41
N VAL A 42 0.35 -0.81 7.93
CA VAL A 42 -1.01 -0.58 8.44
C VAL A 42 -1.64 -1.89 8.85
N THR A 43 -2.21 -1.92 10.04
CA THR A 43 -2.85 -3.11 10.60
C THR A 43 -4.19 -2.75 11.21
N LEU A 44 -5.19 -3.62 11.03
CA LEU A 44 -6.39 -3.64 11.85
C LEU A 44 -6.19 -4.73 12.91
N ALA A 45 -6.14 -4.34 14.19
CA ALA A 45 -5.87 -5.24 15.30
C ALA A 45 -6.73 -4.90 16.52
N HIS A 46 -6.90 -5.88 17.38
CA HIS A 46 -7.55 -5.75 18.68
C HIS A 46 -6.61 -6.27 19.77
N ASP A 47 -6.95 -6.03 21.03
CA ASP A 47 -6.11 -6.47 22.17
C ASP A 47 -5.88 -7.99 22.19
N TYR A 48 -6.85 -8.78 21.73
CA TYR A 48 -6.72 -10.24 21.64
C TYR A 48 -5.78 -10.71 20.51
N ASP A 49 -5.39 -9.83 19.58
CA ASP A 49 -4.48 -10.15 18.48
C ASP A 49 -3.00 -9.96 18.87
N LEU A 50 -2.72 -9.52 20.10
CA LEU A 50 -1.37 -9.09 20.55
C LEU A 50 -0.26 -10.10 20.24
N ASP A 51 -0.42 -11.36 20.67
CA ASP A 51 0.61 -12.38 20.47
C ASP A 51 0.88 -12.64 18.98
N ALA A 52 -0.18 -12.72 18.18
CA ALA A 52 -0.10 -12.89 16.73
C ALA A 52 0.53 -11.67 16.05
N MET A 53 0.25 -10.47 16.56
CA MET A 53 0.82 -9.24 16.04
C MET A 53 2.31 -9.14 16.36
N LEU A 54 2.74 -9.45 17.59
CA LEU A 54 4.16 -9.45 17.96
C LEU A 54 4.96 -10.44 17.11
N PHE A 55 4.39 -11.62 16.85
CA PHE A 55 4.99 -12.58 15.91
C PHE A 55 5.17 -11.95 14.52
N THR A 56 4.13 -11.33 13.96
CA THR A 56 4.20 -10.70 12.64
C THR A 56 5.17 -9.52 12.59
N MET A 57 5.18 -8.65 13.61
CA MET A 57 6.12 -7.53 13.71
C MET A 57 7.55 -8.05 13.72
N GLN A 58 7.86 -9.08 14.53
CA GLN A 58 9.19 -9.68 14.53
C GLN A 58 9.60 -10.15 13.13
N GLN A 59 8.71 -10.86 12.41
CA GLN A 59 9.01 -11.34 11.06
C GLN A 59 9.28 -10.17 10.09
N LEU A 60 8.47 -9.11 10.13
CA LEU A 60 8.65 -7.96 9.24
C LEU A 60 9.86 -7.11 9.60
N GLU A 61 10.12 -6.89 10.89
CA GLU A 61 11.26 -6.10 11.35
C GLU A 61 12.58 -6.79 10.98
N ASP A 62 12.71 -8.09 11.27
CA ASP A 62 13.92 -8.87 10.95
C ASP A 62 14.20 -8.88 9.44
N LYS A 63 13.14 -9.07 8.64
CA LYS A 63 13.27 -9.34 7.20
C LYS A 63 13.10 -8.11 6.31
N PHE A 64 12.66 -6.97 6.83
CA PHE A 64 12.40 -5.77 6.03
C PHE A 64 12.57 -4.46 6.84
N ASN A 65 11.69 -4.21 7.81
CA ASN A 65 11.44 -2.84 8.27
C ASN A 65 12.53 -2.27 9.17
N ASN A 66 13.36 -3.11 9.82
CA ASN A 66 14.47 -2.61 10.62
C ASN A 66 15.51 -1.83 9.77
N ARG A 67 15.52 -2.02 8.45
CA ARG A 67 16.37 -1.26 7.52
C ARG A 67 15.77 0.07 7.05
N TYR A 68 14.44 0.17 7.00
CA TYR A 68 13.74 1.30 6.37
C TYR A 68 12.94 2.17 7.33
N GLN A 69 12.60 1.64 8.51
CA GLN A 69 11.98 2.37 9.61
C GLN A 69 10.63 3.03 9.24
N TYR A 70 9.81 2.35 8.43
CA TYR A 70 8.45 2.81 8.13
C TYR A 70 7.56 2.67 9.37
N GLN A 71 6.67 3.65 9.54
CA GLN A 71 5.79 3.73 10.71
C GLN A 71 4.77 2.60 10.71
N TRP A 72 4.44 2.11 11.90
CA TRP A 72 3.32 1.21 12.13
C TRP A 72 2.08 2.01 12.52
N ILE A 73 0.96 1.76 11.84
CA ILE A 73 -0.33 2.39 12.13
C ILE A 73 -1.34 1.30 12.44
N PHE A 74 -1.73 1.23 13.71
CA PHE A 74 -2.73 0.31 14.20
C PHE A 74 -4.08 0.99 14.23
N PHE A 75 -5.04 0.44 13.49
CA PHE A 75 -6.45 0.76 13.61
C PHE A 75 -7.14 -0.28 14.48
N SER A 76 -8.09 0.17 15.29
CA SER A 76 -8.96 -0.69 16.08
C SER A 76 -10.36 -0.09 16.16
N THR A 77 -11.38 -0.92 16.41
CA THR A 77 -12.74 -0.44 16.69
C THR A 77 -12.87 0.20 18.07
N GLU A 78 -11.94 -0.11 18.98
CA GLU A 78 -11.92 0.36 20.35
C GLU A 78 -10.52 0.88 20.71
N THR A 79 -10.38 1.56 21.85
CA THR A 79 -9.06 2.01 22.30
C THR A 79 -8.23 0.80 22.70
N LEU A 80 -7.13 0.54 22.00
CA LEU A 80 -6.17 -0.51 22.36
C LEU A 80 -5.61 -0.29 23.77
N GLY A 81 -5.46 -1.38 24.51
CA GLY A 81 -4.92 -1.40 25.87
C GLY A 81 -3.47 -0.92 25.93
N ASP A 82 -3.06 -0.49 27.12
CA ASP A 82 -1.70 0.03 27.35
C ASP A 82 -0.65 -1.07 27.13
N ASP A 83 -0.94 -2.31 27.54
CA ASP A 83 -0.07 -3.47 27.31
C ASP A 83 0.17 -3.71 25.82
N PHE A 84 -0.88 -3.61 24.99
CA PHE A 84 -0.76 -3.77 23.54
C PHE A 84 0.18 -2.70 22.96
N LYS A 85 -0.03 -1.44 23.33
CA LYS A 85 0.77 -0.31 22.85
C LYS A 85 2.20 -0.38 23.33
N GLU A 86 2.45 -0.75 24.58
CA GLU A 86 3.79 -0.86 25.14
C GLU A 86 4.58 -1.96 24.42
N LEU A 87 4.00 -3.16 24.31
CA LEU A 87 4.69 -4.31 23.73
C LEU A 87 4.93 -4.14 22.23
N THR A 88 3.95 -3.63 21.49
CA THR A 88 4.14 -3.37 20.04
C THR A 88 5.11 -2.22 19.77
N SER A 89 5.11 -1.15 20.58
CA SER A 89 6.10 -0.07 20.46
C SER A 89 7.52 -0.54 20.80
N ASN A 90 7.68 -1.49 21.73
CA ASN A 90 8.98 -2.08 22.07
C ASN A 90 9.46 -3.11 21.03
N ALA A 91 8.59 -3.58 20.14
CA ALA A 91 8.91 -4.58 19.12
C ALA A 91 9.58 -4.00 17.87
N THR A 92 9.67 -2.68 17.73
CA THR A 92 10.24 -1.99 16.57
C THR A 92 10.99 -0.73 16.98
N ASN A 93 11.97 -0.32 16.16
CA ASN A 93 12.60 0.99 16.29
C ASN A 93 11.81 2.10 15.58
N ALA A 94 10.83 1.73 14.75
CA ALA A 94 9.98 2.66 14.02
C ALA A 94 8.90 3.26 14.93
N THR A 95 8.27 4.35 14.50
CA THR A 95 7.17 4.96 15.26
C THR A 95 5.90 4.13 15.12
N CYS A 96 5.26 3.83 16.25
CA CYS A 96 3.93 3.23 16.30
C CYS A 96 2.86 4.30 16.57
N ILE A 97 1.78 4.25 15.81
CA ILE A 97 0.61 5.13 15.92
C ILE A 97 -0.63 4.26 16.13
N TYR A 98 -1.48 4.65 17.08
CA TYR A 98 -2.70 3.93 17.42
C TYR A 98 -3.92 4.81 17.17
N GLU A 99 -4.84 4.34 16.34
CA GLU A 99 -6.03 5.05 15.90
C GLU A 99 -7.29 4.23 16.19
N VAL A 100 -8.33 4.92 16.67
CA VAL A 100 -9.66 4.32 16.82
C VAL A 100 -10.48 4.69 15.59
N ILE A 101 -11.05 3.69 14.93
CA ILE A 101 -11.87 3.87 13.75
C ILE A 101 -13.13 4.65 14.14
N PRO A 102 -13.41 5.80 13.50
CA PRO A 102 -14.66 6.53 13.74
C PRO A 102 -15.87 5.64 13.48
N ASN A 103 -16.87 5.71 14.34
CA ASN A 103 -18.05 4.84 14.24
C ASN A 103 -18.78 5.01 12.89
N GLU A 104 -18.70 6.17 12.25
CA GLU A 104 -19.28 6.43 10.93
C GLU A 104 -18.63 5.58 9.83
N ASN A 105 -17.33 5.31 9.96
CA ASN A 105 -16.57 4.50 9.01
C ASN A 105 -16.80 3.00 9.26
N TRP A 106 -17.08 2.60 10.51
CA TRP A 106 -17.30 1.21 10.90
C TRP A 106 -18.76 0.75 10.76
N ALA A 107 -19.71 1.57 11.17
CA ALA A 107 -21.12 1.23 11.28
C ALA A 107 -21.77 0.86 9.94
N ILE A 108 -22.78 -0.01 10.02
CA ILE A 108 -23.61 -0.35 8.87
C ILE A 108 -24.38 0.90 8.43
N PRO A 109 -24.30 1.31 7.16
CA PRO A 109 -25.01 2.47 6.67
C PRO A 109 -26.53 2.32 6.82
N GLY A 110 -27.22 3.40 7.18
CA GLY A 110 -28.67 3.39 7.44
C GLY A 110 -29.59 3.09 6.24
N TRP A 111 -29.05 3.01 5.03
CA TRP A 111 -29.77 2.55 3.84
C TRP A 111 -29.78 1.03 3.67
N THR A 112 -29.06 0.31 4.54
CA THR A 112 -29.06 -1.16 4.57
C THR A 112 -30.32 -1.63 5.30
N ASP A 113 -31.15 -2.42 4.63
CA ASP A 113 -32.34 -3.01 5.23
C ASP A 113 -31.94 -4.06 6.29
N PRO A 114 -32.22 -3.81 7.59
CA PRO A 114 -31.86 -4.75 8.64
C PRO A 114 -32.52 -6.12 8.47
N SER A 115 -33.69 -6.19 7.82
CA SER A 115 -34.40 -7.45 7.60
C SER A 115 -33.68 -8.35 6.59
N GLN A 116 -33.08 -7.78 5.54
CA GLN A 116 -32.31 -8.54 4.54
C GLN A 116 -30.99 -9.10 5.10
N VAL A 117 -30.38 -8.39 6.06
CA VAL A 117 -29.19 -8.87 6.79
C VAL A 117 -29.55 -10.08 7.64
N LEU A 118 -30.69 -10.04 8.34
CA LEU A 118 -31.16 -11.13 9.20
C LEU A 118 -31.58 -12.37 8.38
N THR A 119 -32.34 -12.20 7.30
CA THR A 119 -32.82 -13.33 6.47
C THR A 119 -31.69 -14.10 5.77
N SER A 120 -30.65 -13.40 5.31
CA SER A 120 -29.46 -14.04 4.71
C SER A 120 -28.54 -14.71 5.73
N GLN A 121 -28.76 -14.43 7.01
CA GLN A 121 -28.02 -14.96 8.15
C GLN A 121 -28.73 -16.19 8.76
N GLU A 122 -30.07 -16.19 8.80
CA GLU A 122 -30.90 -17.34 9.20
C GLU A 122 -30.87 -18.47 8.16
N SER A 123 -30.83 -18.15 6.86
CA SER A 123 -30.82 -19.17 5.80
C SER A 123 -29.52 -20.00 5.74
N ASN A 124 -28.48 -19.60 6.46
CA ASN A 124 -27.16 -20.25 6.47
C ASN A 124 -26.80 -20.89 7.83
N MET A 125 -27.65 -20.80 8.86
CA MET A 125 -27.26 -21.23 10.21
C MET A 125 -28.41 -21.88 10.98
N GLU A 126 -28.32 -23.19 11.17
CA GLU A 126 -29.18 -23.97 12.08
C GLU A 126 -28.89 -23.68 13.58
N ASN A 127 -27.82 -22.90 13.88
CA ASN A 127 -27.32 -22.66 15.23
C ASN A 127 -27.17 -21.16 15.57
N GLY A 128 -28.24 -20.56 16.11
CA GLY A 128 -28.23 -19.62 17.25
C GLY A 128 -27.43 -18.30 17.25
N ALA A 129 -27.91 -17.36 18.06
CA ALA A 129 -27.43 -15.98 18.22
C ALA A 129 -25.95 -15.77 18.61
N GLU A 130 -25.23 -16.80 19.07
CA GLU A 130 -23.80 -16.72 19.38
C GLU A 130 -22.92 -16.57 18.12
N ILE A 131 -23.34 -17.12 16.98
CA ILE A 131 -22.62 -16.98 15.69
C ILE A 131 -22.93 -15.64 15.00
N LEU A 132 -24.03 -14.99 15.41
CA LEU A 132 -24.47 -13.72 14.82
C LEU A 132 -23.51 -12.55 15.04
N LYS A 133 -22.91 -12.44 16.23
CA LYS A 133 -21.97 -11.35 16.58
C LYS A 133 -20.63 -11.46 15.83
N PRO A 134 -19.96 -12.64 15.77
CA PRO A 134 -18.76 -12.82 14.96
C PRO A 134 -18.99 -12.52 13.47
N ALA A 135 -20.11 -12.99 12.90
CA ALA A 135 -20.42 -12.77 11.49
C ALA A 135 -20.70 -11.30 11.14
N ALA A 136 -21.35 -10.55 12.03
CA ALA A 136 -21.56 -9.12 11.88
C ALA A 136 -20.23 -8.34 11.90
N ASN A 137 -19.33 -8.70 12.82
CA ASN A 137 -17.99 -8.12 12.90
C ASN A 137 -17.16 -8.42 11.65
N ILE A 138 -17.22 -9.64 11.11
CA ILE A 138 -16.51 -10.01 9.86
C ILE A 138 -17.03 -9.20 8.66
N ARG A 139 -18.34 -8.97 8.54
CA ARG A 139 -18.89 -8.15 7.45
C ARG A 139 -18.48 -6.68 7.56
N GLN A 140 -18.47 -6.14 8.77
CA GLN A 140 -18.01 -4.76 9.02
C GLN A 140 -16.52 -4.60 8.72
N MET A 141 -15.71 -5.56 9.17
CA MET A 141 -14.28 -5.70 8.85
C MET A 141 -14.07 -5.72 7.32
N ASN A 142 -14.75 -6.62 6.60
CA ASN A 142 -14.64 -6.73 5.14
C ASN A 142 -15.09 -5.46 4.43
N ARG A 143 -16.17 -4.82 4.90
CA ARG A 143 -16.63 -3.53 4.37
C ARG A 143 -15.58 -2.45 4.58
N TRP A 144 -15.04 -2.31 5.79
CA TRP A 144 -14.02 -1.31 6.11
C TRP A 144 -12.79 -1.51 5.24
N ASN A 145 -12.28 -2.74 5.14
CA ASN A 145 -11.15 -3.12 4.29
C ASN A 145 -11.39 -2.90 2.78
N SER A 146 -12.65 -2.82 2.32
CA SER A 146 -12.97 -2.64 0.91
C SER A 146 -12.94 -1.18 0.46
N ALA A 147 -13.18 -0.20 1.33
CA ALA A 147 -13.16 1.21 0.93
C ALA A 147 -12.94 2.25 2.06
N PRO A 148 -13.67 2.23 3.20
CA PRO A 148 -13.53 3.25 4.24
C PRO A 148 -12.11 3.40 4.78
N PHE A 149 -11.37 2.31 4.90
CA PHE A 149 -10.00 2.27 5.44
C PHE A 149 -9.06 3.29 4.76
N ALA A 150 -9.09 3.39 3.42
CA ALA A 150 -8.21 4.29 2.67
C ALA A 150 -8.53 5.77 2.88
N LYS A 151 -9.72 6.07 3.42
CA LYS A 151 -10.22 7.42 3.68
C LYS A 151 -10.00 7.86 5.11
N GLU A 152 -9.45 6.99 5.97
CA GLU A 152 -9.12 7.34 7.34
C GLU A 152 -8.24 8.59 7.38
N ARG A 153 -8.50 9.48 8.35
CA ARG A 153 -7.82 10.78 8.39
C ARG A 153 -6.31 10.62 8.48
N ARG A 154 -5.84 9.65 9.28
CA ARG A 154 -4.43 9.30 9.44
C ARG A 154 -3.79 8.83 8.12
N LEU A 155 -4.59 8.18 7.29
CA LEU A 155 -4.40 7.91 5.87
C LEU A 155 -3.69 9.04 5.13
N ARG A 156 -4.23 10.26 5.25
CA ARG A 156 -4.12 11.33 4.24
C ARG A 156 -2.69 11.76 3.92
N ASP A 157 -1.76 11.60 4.84
CA ASP A 157 -0.38 12.07 4.69
C ASP A 157 0.56 11.06 4.01
N TYR A 158 0.09 9.84 3.73
CA TYR A 158 0.85 8.77 3.08
C TYR A 158 0.51 8.63 1.59
N ASP A 159 1.42 8.20 0.75
CA ASP A 159 1.15 7.85 -0.66
C ASP A 159 0.93 6.35 -0.81
N TRP A 160 1.66 5.56 -0.04
CA TRP A 160 1.57 4.09 -0.01
C TRP A 160 1.30 3.57 1.40
N PHE A 161 0.73 2.38 1.45
CA PHE A 161 0.66 1.62 2.70
C PHE A 161 0.75 0.12 2.39
N TRP A 162 1.33 -0.63 3.31
CA TRP A 162 1.31 -2.07 3.29
C TRP A 162 0.38 -2.56 4.38
N ARG A 163 -0.71 -3.23 3.98
CA ARG A 163 -1.64 -3.84 4.92
C ARG A 163 -1.05 -5.15 5.45
N ILE A 164 -0.91 -5.23 6.76
CA ILE A 164 -0.33 -6.37 7.48
C ILE A 164 -1.36 -6.91 8.45
N GLU A 165 -1.66 -8.21 8.35
CA GLU A 165 -2.59 -8.89 9.25
C GLU A 165 -1.83 -9.52 10.44
N PRO A 166 -2.40 -9.51 11.66
CA PRO A 166 -1.85 -10.29 12.77
C PRO A 166 -1.73 -11.78 12.40
N GLY A 167 -0.60 -12.39 12.72
CA GLY A 167 -0.28 -13.78 12.36
C GLY A 167 0.27 -13.95 10.94
N ALA A 168 0.38 -12.90 10.13
CA ALA A 168 1.08 -12.95 8.84
C ALA A 168 2.55 -13.32 9.02
N GLN A 169 3.06 -14.12 8.08
CA GLN A 169 4.45 -14.56 8.06
C GLN A 169 5.12 -14.08 6.77
N LEU A 170 6.24 -13.36 6.93
CA LEU A 170 7.16 -13.08 5.84
C LEU A 170 8.22 -14.18 5.82
N THR A 171 8.24 -15.02 4.79
CA THR A 171 9.10 -16.22 4.73
C THR A 171 10.50 -15.93 4.20
N GLN A 172 10.67 -14.87 3.42
CA GLN A 172 11.92 -14.50 2.76
C GLN A 172 12.32 -13.07 3.10
N ASP A 173 13.62 -12.80 3.08
CA ASP A 173 14.17 -11.46 3.29
C ASP A 173 13.88 -10.56 2.08
N ILE A 174 13.50 -9.31 2.33
CA ILE A 174 13.27 -8.31 1.28
C ILE A 174 14.39 -7.26 1.36
N PRO A 175 15.47 -7.39 0.57
CA PRO A 175 16.69 -6.59 0.73
C PRO A 175 16.61 -5.18 0.12
N PHE A 176 15.45 -4.78 -0.40
CA PHE A 176 15.21 -3.49 -1.04
C PHE A 176 13.99 -2.77 -0.45
N ASP A 177 13.93 -1.46 -0.66
CA ASP A 177 12.81 -0.63 -0.21
C ASP A 177 11.62 -0.82 -1.16
N VAL A 178 10.61 -1.56 -0.70
CA VAL A 178 9.43 -1.90 -1.50
C VAL A 178 8.66 -0.65 -1.92
N PHE A 179 8.49 0.33 -1.04
CA PHE A 179 7.73 1.54 -1.36
C PHE A 179 8.47 2.43 -2.35
N ARG A 180 9.80 2.48 -2.25
CA ARG A 180 10.61 3.19 -3.24
C ARG A 180 10.57 2.47 -4.58
N PHE A 181 10.68 1.15 -4.59
CA PHE A 181 10.51 0.36 -5.81
C PHE A 181 9.14 0.63 -6.47
N MET A 182 8.06 0.70 -5.69
CA MET A 182 6.75 1.03 -6.22
C MET A 182 6.70 2.43 -6.84
N ARG A 183 7.17 3.43 -6.11
CA ARG A 183 7.22 4.82 -6.59
C ARG A 183 8.00 4.94 -7.89
N ASP A 184 9.22 4.41 -7.90
CA ASP A 184 10.18 4.63 -8.99
C ASP A 184 9.78 3.88 -10.28
N ASN A 185 8.96 2.84 -10.17
CA ASN A 185 8.46 2.06 -11.30
C ASN A 185 6.98 2.34 -11.62
N GLY A 186 6.37 3.38 -11.04
CA GLY A 186 4.96 3.71 -11.27
C GLY A 186 3.98 2.60 -10.86
N ILE A 187 4.36 1.74 -9.92
CA ILE A 187 3.55 0.59 -9.50
C ILE A 187 2.47 1.07 -8.54
N ALA A 188 1.25 0.80 -8.96
CA ALA A 188 0.03 1.11 -8.23
C ALA A 188 -0.21 0.16 -7.06
N TYR A 189 -0.10 -1.15 -7.29
CA TYR A 189 -0.63 -2.16 -6.38
C TYR A 189 0.25 -3.41 -6.35
N GLY A 190 0.46 -3.96 -5.16
CA GLY A 190 1.14 -5.24 -4.95
C GLY A 190 0.23 -6.25 -4.27
N PHE A 191 0.27 -7.51 -4.70
CA PHE A 191 -0.50 -8.59 -4.08
C PHE A 191 0.25 -9.91 -4.01
N ASN A 192 -0.14 -10.74 -3.05
CA ASN A 192 0.21 -12.16 -3.04
C ASN A 192 -0.82 -12.99 -3.84
N PRO A 193 -0.42 -13.69 -4.92
CA PRO A 193 -1.33 -14.46 -5.77
C PRO A 193 -2.03 -15.62 -5.04
N ALA A 194 -1.48 -16.12 -3.93
CA ALA A 194 -2.12 -17.15 -3.12
C ALA A 194 -3.51 -16.74 -2.59
N ILE A 195 -3.78 -15.43 -2.49
CA ILE A 195 -5.05 -14.89 -1.99
C ILE A 195 -6.20 -15.12 -2.98
N PHE A 196 -5.93 -15.19 -4.29
CA PHE A 196 -6.98 -15.22 -5.33
C PHE A 196 -7.58 -16.60 -5.59
N GLN A 197 -6.99 -17.67 -5.06
CA GLN A 197 -7.36 -19.04 -5.46
C GLN A 197 -8.72 -19.52 -4.94
N ASN A 198 -9.27 -18.88 -3.90
CA ASN A 198 -10.47 -19.37 -3.18
C ASN A 198 -11.66 -18.40 -3.18
N THR A 199 -11.66 -17.36 -4.02
CA THR A 199 -12.76 -16.36 -4.02
C THR A 199 -13.86 -16.74 -5.01
N ASN A 200 -15.06 -17.04 -4.50
CA ASN A 200 -16.25 -17.23 -5.33
C ASN A 200 -16.84 -15.88 -5.77
N LEU A 201 -16.59 -15.47 -7.00
CA LEU A 201 -17.06 -14.21 -7.56
C LEU A 201 -18.48 -14.26 -8.14
N ARG A 202 -19.11 -15.45 -8.21
CA ARG A 202 -20.37 -15.69 -8.92
C ARG A 202 -21.50 -14.73 -8.54
N ASP A 203 -21.62 -14.41 -7.25
CA ASP A 203 -22.70 -13.55 -6.74
C ASP A 203 -22.42 -12.06 -6.95
N ILE A 204 -21.17 -11.68 -7.22
CA ILE A 204 -20.71 -10.30 -7.35
C ILE A 204 -20.51 -9.93 -8.83
N SER A 205 -20.13 -10.87 -9.70
CA SER A 205 -19.92 -10.65 -11.13
C SER A 205 -21.08 -9.94 -11.85
N PRO A 206 -22.38 -10.26 -11.60
CA PRO A 206 -23.48 -9.52 -12.21
C PRO A 206 -23.54 -8.05 -11.78
N ARG A 207 -23.16 -7.76 -10.53
CA ARG A 207 -23.11 -6.39 -10.00
C ARG A 207 -21.93 -5.62 -10.59
N ILE A 208 -20.76 -6.27 -10.74
CA ILE A 208 -19.59 -5.69 -11.40
C ILE A 208 -19.94 -5.34 -12.85
N LYS A 209 -20.54 -6.28 -13.58
CA LYS A 209 -20.99 -6.04 -14.96
C LYS A 209 -21.93 -4.84 -15.06
N SER A 210 -22.97 -4.81 -14.22
CA SER A 210 -23.93 -3.70 -14.22
C SER A 210 -23.28 -2.35 -13.89
N PHE A 211 -22.25 -2.33 -13.04
CA PHE A 211 -21.52 -1.11 -12.72
C PHE A 211 -20.66 -0.64 -13.91
N VAL A 212 -19.91 -1.54 -14.53
CA VAL A 212 -19.06 -1.23 -15.71
C VAL A 212 -19.92 -0.76 -16.88
N ASP A 213 -21.03 -1.43 -17.16
CA ASP A 213 -21.97 -1.04 -18.22
C ASP A 213 -22.54 0.37 -18.01
N LYS A 214 -22.69 0.79 -16.74
CA LYS A 214 -23.23 2.10 -16.38
C LYS A 214 -22.17 3.22 -16.40
N TYR A 215 -20.91 2.89 -16.14
CA TYR A 215 -19.80 3.85 -16.04
C TYR A 215 -18.60 3.39 -16.88
N PRO A 216 -18.74 3.30 -18.21
CA PRO A 216 -17.66 2.82 -19.08
C PRO A 216 -16.42 3.72 -19.02
N ASP A 217 -16.59 5.01 -18.80
CA ASP A 217 -15.49 6.00 -18.74
C ASP A 217 -14.54 5.80 -17.54
N LEU A 218 -14.91 4.98 -16.55
CA LEU A 218 -14.05 4.64 -15.42
C LEU A 218 -13.15 3.42 -15.70
N LEU A 219 -13.34 2.74 -16.82
CA LEU A 219 -12.55 1.58 -17.18
C LEU A 219 -11.26 2.03 -17.89
N HIS A 220 -10.11 1.58 -17.39
CA HIS A 220 -8.84 1.78 -18.07
C HIS A 220 -8.82 0.96 -19.37
N GLU A 221 -8.18 1.49 -20.42
CA GLU A 221 -8.12 0.81 -21.73
C GLU A 221 -7.52 -0.59 -21.64
N ASP A 222 -6.49 -0.75 -20.80
CA ASP A 222 -5.80 -2.04 -20.57
C ASP A 222 -6.43 -2.92 -19.47
N ALA A 223 -7.61 -2.58 -18.94
CA ALA A 223 -8.20 -3.33 -17.84
C ALA A 223 -8.71 -4.72 -18.29
N ASP A 224 -8.11 -5.80 -17.80
CA ASP A 224 -8.64 -7.15 -17.97
C ASP A 224 -9.75 -7.46 -16.96
N MET A 225 -10.96 -7.65 -17.47
CA MET A 225 -12.16 -7.96 -16.69
C MET A 225 -12.54 -9.45 -16.74
N SER A 226 -11.79 -10.27 -17.46
CA SER A 226 -12.10 -11.68 -17.70
C SER A 226 -12.28 -12.47 -16.40
N CYS A 227 -11.36 -12.27 -15.45
CA CYS A 227 -11.36 -12.92 -14.15
C CYS A 227 -12.52 -12.47 -13.24
N LEU A 228 -13.01 -11.24 -13.41
CA LEU A 228 -14.10 -10.66 -12.61
C LEU A 228 -15.49 -10.99 -13.14
N LEU A 229 -15.60 -11.21 -14.45
CA LEU A 229 -16.88 -11.39 -15.16
C LEU A 229 -17.19 -12.84 -15.54
N GLY A 230 -16.32 -13.80 -15.15
CA GLY A 230 -16.33 -15.21 -15.55
C GLY A 230 -17.69 -15.79 -15.97
N ASN A 231 -17.72 -16.33 -17.20
CA ASN A 231 -18.89 -17.02 -17.75
C ASN A 231 -19.06 -18.41 -17.12
N ASN A 232 -20.31 -18.82 -16.86
CA ASN A 232 -20.73 -20.08 -16.23
C ASN A 232 -20.42 -21.38 -17.03
N LEU A 233 -19.47 -21.41 -17.97
CA LEU A 233 -19.34 -22.53 -18.92
C LEU A 233 -18.00 -23.28 -18.93
N ASP A 234 -16.95 -22.80 -18.25
CA ASP A 234 -15.70 -23.56 -18.13
C ASP A 234 -15.43 -23.91 -16.67
N LEU A 235 -15.67 -25.19 -16.35
CA LEU A 235 -15.36 -25.84 -15.07
C LEU A 235 -13.85 -25.98 -14.80
N GLU A 236 -13.00 -25.46 -15.69
CA GLU A 236 -11.53 -25.43 -15.57
C GLU A 236 -10.96 -24.00 -15.60
N MET A 237 -11.69 -23.01 -15.07
CA MET A 237 -11.10 -21.67 -14.87
C MET A 237 -10.01 -21.73 -13.80
N ARG A 238 -8.74 -21.65 -14.25
CA ARG A 238 -7.59 -21.30 -13.41
C ARG A 238 -7.91 -19.99 -12.68
N PRO A 239 -7.70 -19.91 -11.35
CA PRO A 239 -7.82 -18.64 -10.64
C PRO A 239 -6.79 -17.67 -11.19
N CYS A 240 -7.21 -16.46 -11.56
CA CYS A 240 -6.39 -15.30 -11.97
C CYS A 240 -4.93 -15.68 -12.27
N ALA A 241 -4.69 -16.46 -13.32
CA ALA A 241 -3.33 -16.80 -13.71
C ALA A 241 -2.84 -15.59 -14.49
N LEU A 242 -1.90 -14.84 -13.91
CA LEU A 242 -0.99 -14.06 -14.72
C LEU A 242 -0.20 -15.09 -15.53
N ASP A 243 -0.24 -14.97 -16.85
CA ASP A 243 0.64 -15.76 -17.69
C ASP A 243 2.08 -15.46 -17.25
N ASP A 244 2.78 -16.49 -16.78
CA ASP A 244 4.20 -16.46 -16.36
C ASP A 244 5.12 -16.31 -17.60
N ASP A 245 4.75 -15.49 -18.57
CA ASP A 245 5.59 -15.14 -19.72
C ASP A 245 6.36 -13.85 -19.39
N ILE A 246 7.30 -13.95 -18.45
CA ILE A 246 8.40 -12.99 -18.36
C ILE A 246 9.36 -13.29 -19.50
N ASP A 247 8.99 -12.87 -20.71
CA ASP A 247 9.88 -12.74 -21.85
C ASP A 247 9.50 -11.46 -22.59
N GLY A 248 10.15 -10.34 -22.24
CA GLY A 248 10.02 -9.08 -22.98
C GLY A 248 9.84 -7.83 -22.14
N ILE A 249 10.77 -7.56 -21.20
CA ILE A 249 11.05 -6.17 -20.83
C ILE A 249 11.89 -5.61 -21.97
N ASP A 250 11.24 -4.96 -22.93
CA ASP A 250 11.78 -3.81 -23.64
C ASP A 250 10.64 -3.10 -24.36
N ASP A 251 10.66 -1.77 -24.27
CA ASP A 251 9.81 -0.80 -24.95
C ASP A 251 8.34 -0.76 -24.51
N LEU A 252 8.04 0.12 -23.55
CA LEU A 252 6.98 1.13 -23.67
C LEU A 252 7.14 2.16 -22.53
N LEU A 253 8.09 3.08 -22.71
CA LEU A 253 8.07 4.38 -22.05
C LEU A 253 7.34 5.35 -22.98
N GLU A 254 6.22 5.90 -22.54
CA GLU A 254 5.82 7.26 -22.91
C GLU A 254 4.81 7.80 -21.88
N ASP A 255 4.94 9.10 -21.63
CA ASP A 255 4.39 9.87 -20.53
C ASP A 255 2.85 9.92 -20.50
N GLU A 256 2.23 9.89 -19.31
CA GLU A 256 1.25 10.94 -18.94
C GLU A 256 0.82 10.93 -17.47
N ASP A 257 0.55 12.15 -17.02
CA ASP A 257 0.08 12.64 -15.73
C ASP A 257 -1.16 11.86 -15.19
N LYS A 258 -1.03 11.25 -13.99
CA LYS A 258 -2.20 10.72 -13.26
C LYS A 258 -2.20 11.16 -11.81
N SER A 259 -3.11 12.08 -11.55
CA SER A 259 -3.58 12.52 -10.25
C SER A 259 -3.92 11.34 -9.31
N GLY A 260 -3.19 11.29 -8.19
CA GLY A 260 -3.71 10.98 -6.86
C GLY A 260 -4.68 9.80 -6.71
N LEU A 261 -4.25 8.59 -7.05
CA LEU A 261 -4.79 7.37 -6.44
C LEU A 261 -3.80 6.85 -5.40
N LYS A 262 -4.22 6.86 -4.14
CA LYS A 262 -3.43 6.40 -2.99
C LYS A 262 -3.59 4.89 -2.88
N MET A 263 -2.50 4.11 -2.94
CA MET A 263 -2.61 2.69 -3.25
C MET A 263 -1.77 1.74 -2.39
N ARG A 264 -2.11 0.45 -2.53
CA ARG A 264 -2.11 -0.62 -1.53
C ARG A 264 -1.06 -1.69 -1.87
N ILE A 265 -0.33 -2.16 -0.87
CA ILE A 265 0.33 -3.48 -0.90
C ILE A 265 -0.49 -4.39 0.02
N THR A 266 -0.93 -5.54 -0.47
CA THR A 266 -1.54 -6.61 0.37
C THR A 266 -0.76 -7.89 0.29
#